data_AF-A0A966J7R3-F1
#
_entry.id   AF-A0A966J7R3-F1
#
_cell.length_a   1.000
_cell.length_b   1.000
_cell.length_c   1.000
_cell.angle_alpha   90.00
_cell.angle_beta   90.00
_cell.angle_gamma   90.00
#
_symmetry.space_group_name_H-M   'P 1'
#
loop_
_entity.id
_entity.type
_entity.pdbx_description
1 polymer ?
#
loop_
_entity_poly.entity_id
_entity_poly.type
_entity_poly.pdbx_seq_one_letter_code
_entity_poly.pdbx_strand_id
1 'polypeptide(L)'
;EFSSAALLLALPQIALSLGNSVLATRQVVADFFPERQPLTVQRIGTTYGLMNLVAAPLGGLPVCHGSGGIVGHYVFGARTGGSAVIYGSALLVAGLFLVGDPAAFQRLVPGPVLGVLLFVEALAVLALVRDQWPSRTAFALAIVCGLTAAYAPYGYALALIGGTLLSLILRRSREISVSP
;
A
#
# COMPACT_ATOMS: atom_id res chain seq x y z
N GLU A 1 20.08 -18.88 -11.59
CA GLU A 1 20.24 -17.76 -10.62
C GLU A 1 19.16 -16.70 -10.80
N PHE A 2 18.99 -16.12 -12.00
CA PHE A 2 17.93 -15.15 -12.27
C PHE A 2 16.51 -15.68 -11.99
N SER A 3 16.18 -16.90 -12.40
CA SER A 3 14.87 -17.53 -12.15
C SER A 3 14.59 -17.73 -10.66
N SER A 4 15.58 -18.20 -9.91
CA SER A 4 15.49 -18.39 -8.46
C SER A 4 15.33 -17.05 -7.75
N ALA A 5 16.13 -16.04 -8.09
CA ALA A 5 16.02 -14.69 -7.53
C ALA A 5 14.67 -14.03 -7.88
N ALA A 6 14.21 -14.20 -9.11
CA ALA A 6 12.91 -13.71 -9.54
C ALA A 6 11.79 -14.35 -8.72
N LEU A 7 11.81 -15.68 -8.50
CA LEU A 7 10.80 -16.35 -7.68
C LEU A 7 10.86 -15.93 -6.20
N LEU A 8 12.06 -15.82 -5.63
CA LEU A 8 12.27 -15.45 -4.22
C LEU A 8 11.83 -14.01 -3.92
N LEU A 9 11.97 -13.09 -4.88
CA LEU A 9 11.58 -11.69 -4.72
C LEU A 9 10.15 -11.40 -5.19
N ALA A 10 9.70 -12.04 -6.27
CA ALA A 10 8.38 -11.79 -6.85
C ALA A 10 7.25 -12.24 -5.93
N LEU A 11 7.37 -13.39 -5.27
CA LEU A 11 6.33 -13.91 -4.37
C LEU A 11 6.00 -12.95 -3.21
N PRO A 12 6.96 -12.51 -2.37
CA PRO A 12 6.73 -11.46 -1.38
C PRO A 12 6.17 -10.17 -2.00
N GLN A 13 6.72 -9.77 -3.15
CA GLN A 13 6.37 -8.50 -3.79
C GLN A 13 4.95 -8.50 -4.33
N ILE A 14 4.45 -9.64 -4.84
CA ILE A 14 3.06 -9.79 -5.25
C ILE A 14 2.14 -9.60 -4.06
N ALA A 15 2.43 -10.25 -2.94
CA ALA A 15 1.61 -10.11 -1.73
C ALA A 15 1.60 -8.67 -1.20
N LEU A 16 2.78 -8.03 -1.13
CA LEU A 16 2.89 -6.63 -0.73
C LEU A 16 2.13 -5.70 -1.68
N SER A 17 2.26 -5.91 -2.99
CA SER A 17 1.60 -5.11 -4.02
C SER A 17 0.08 -5.25 -3.96
N LEU A 18 -0.44 -6.47 -3.80
CA LEU A 18 -1.87 -6.70 -3.66
C LEU A 18 -2.41 -6.10 -2.37
N GLY A 19 -1.71 -6.33 -1.25
CA GLY A 19 -2.11 -5.83 0.07
C GLY A 19 -2.13 -4.31 0.13
N ASN A 20 -1.00 -3.66 -0.12
CA ASN A 20 -0.83 -2.21 -0.01
C ASN A 20 -1.48 -1.45 -1.18
N SER A 21 -1.15 -1.84 -2.41
CA SER A 21 -1.38 -1.04 -3.60
C SER A 21 -2.73 -1.30 -4.27
N VAL A 22 -3.45 -2.35 -3.84
CA VAL A 22 -4.75 -2.72 -4.41
C VAL A 22 -5.83 -2.77 -3.33
N LEU A 23 -5.70 -3.67 -2.35
CA LEU A 23 -6.72 -3.89 -1.33
C LEU A 23 -6.80 -2.74 -0.33
N ALA A 24 -5.69 -2.40 0.32
CA ALA A 24 -5.63 -1.28 1.26
C ALA A 24 -5.89 0.06 0.56
N THR A 25 -5.37 0.24 -0.65
CA THR A 25 -5.64 1.43 -1.48
C THR A 25 -7.15 1.60 -1.73
N ARG A 26 -7.85 0.52 -2.11
CA ARG A 26 -9.31 0.54 -2.28
C ARG A 26 -10.03 0.92 -0.98
N GLN A 27 -9.62 0.32 0.13
CA GLN A 27 -10.22 0.57 1.44
C GLN A 27 -10.01 2.04 1.88
N VAL A 28 -8.78 2.54 1.82
CA VAL A 28 -8.44 3.94 2.15
C VAL A 28 -9.28 4.93 1.33
N VAL A 29 -9.44 4.69 0.03
CA VAL A 29 -10.26 5.57 -0.81
C VAL A 29 -11.72 5.53 -0.39
N ALA A 30 -12.26 4.35 -0.04
CA ALA A 30 -13.62 4.23 0.45
C ALA A 30 -13.81 4.93 1.80
N ASP A 31 -12.83 4.84 2.71
CA ASP A 31 -12.90 5.43 4.04
C ASP A 31 -12.78 6.97 4.00
N PHE A 32 -11.90 7.51 3.14
CA PHE A 32 -11.63 8.95 3.07
C PHE A 32 -12.52 9.70 2.07
N PHE A 33 -13.11 9.00 1.11
CA PHE A 33 -13.95 9.60 0.07
C PHE A 33 -15.26 8.81 -0.13
N PRO A 34 -16.07 8.62 0.93
CA PRO A 34 -17.28 7.79 0.87
C PRO A 34 -18.34 8.31 -0.11
N GLU A 35 -18.34 9.61 -0.38
CA GLU A 35 -19.25 10.26 -1.34
C GLU A 35 -18.91 9.95 -2.81
N ARG A 36 -17.76 9.32 -3.09
CA ARG A 36 -17.34 8.98 -4.45
C ARG A 36 -17.73 7.54 -4.79
N GLN A 37 -17.88 7.30 -6.10
CA GLN A 37 -18.10 5.95 -6.59
C GLN A 37 -16.98 5.01 -6.11
N PRO A 38 -17.32 3.86 -5.50
CA PRO A 38 -16.33 2.92 -4.99
C PRO A 38 -15.41 2.42 -6.10
N LEU A 39 -14.10 2.40 -5.82
CA LEU A 39 -13.14 1.81 -6.74
C LEU A 39 -13.24 0.28 -6.71
N THR A 40 -13.12 -0.33 -7.89
CA THR A 40 -13.04 -1.78 -8.02
C THR A 40 -11.59 -2.25 -7.99
N VAL A 41 -11.36 -3.45 -7.46
CA VAL A 41 -10.04 -4.11 -7.45
C VAL A 41 -9.50 -4.25 -8.87
N GLN A 42 -10.37 -4.57 -9.83
CA GLN A 42 -10.01 -4.70 -11.24
C GLN A 42 -9.50 -3.37 -11.80
N ARG A 43 -10.19 -2.24 -11.54
CA ARG A 43 -9.76 -0.93 -12.04
C ARG A 43 -8.39 -0.53 -11.49
N ILE A 44 -8.18 -0.72 -10.19
CA ILE A 44 -6.87 -0.44 -9.57
C ILE A 44 -5.80 -1.38 -10.13
N GLY A 45 -6.09 -2.68 -10.26
CA GLY A 45 -5.18 -3.67 -10.84
C GLY A 45 -4.79 -3.37 -12.29
N THR A 46 -5.73 -2.99 -13.14
CA THR A 46 -5.46 -2.65 -14.54
C THR A 46 -4.55 -1.43 -14.66
N THR A 47 -4.85 -0.35 -13.93
CA THR A 47 -4.01 0.86 -13.93
C THR A 47 -2.63 0.60 -13.32
N TYR A 48 -2.56 -0.20 -12.25
CA TYR A 48 -1.33 -0.67 -11.62
C TYR A 48 -0.42 -1.45 -12.58
N GLY A 49 -1.00 -2.37 -13.36
CA GLY A 49 -0.27 -3.10 -14.40
C GLY A 49 0.20 -2.17 -15.52
N LEU A 50 -0.68 -1.33 -16.04
CA LEU A 50 -0.38 -0.42 -17.14
C LEU A 50 0.78 0.53 -16.81
N MET A 51 0.76 1.17 -15.64
CA MET A 51 1.82 2.10 -15.26
C MET A 51 3.17 1.42 -15.10
N ASN A 52 3.22 0.16 -14.64
CA ASN A 52 4.47 -0.60 -14.54
C ASN A 52 4.95 -1.10 -15.92
N LEU A 53 4.03 -1.47 -16.82
CA LEU A 53 4.37 -1.80 -18.21
C LEU A 53 4.94 -0.59 -18.97
N VAL A 54 4.48 0.62 -18.64
CA VAL A 54 5.04 1.87 -19.20
C VAL A 54 6.36 2.25 -18.53
N ALA A 55 6.48 2.10 -17.20
CA ALA A 55 7.69 2.47 -16.47
C ALA A 55 8.89 1.58 -16.81
N ALA A 56 8.69 0.27 -16.95
CA ALA A 56 9.77 -0.70 -17.20
C ALA A 56 10.65 -0.39 -18.43
N PRO A 57 10.12 -0.17 -19.65
CA PRO A 57 10.95 0.15 -20.82
C PRO A 57 11.67 1.50 -20.71
N LEU A 58 11.23 2.39 -19.83
CA LEU A 58 11.86 3.69 -19.57
C LEU A 58 12.97 3.60 -18.51
N GLY A 59 13.33 2.40 -18.06
CA GLY A 59 14.28 2.19 -16.95
C GLY A 59 13.72 2.57 -15.58
N GLY A 60 12.40 2.72 -15.47
CA GLY A 60 11.72 3.04 -14.22
C GLY A 60 11.71 1.87 -13.25
N LEU A 61 11.80 2.19 -11.96
CA LEU A 61 11.57 1.22 -10.88
C LEU A 61 10.07 0.86 -10.80
N PRO A 62 9.72 -0.31 -10.23
CA PRO A 62 8.32 -0.66 -9.99
C PRO A 62 7.60 0.41 -9.16
N VAL A 63 6.44 0.84 -9.64
CA VAL A 63 5.62 1.91 -9.03
C VAL A 63 4.28 1.37 -8.53
N CYS A 64 3.62 2.10 -7.63
CA CYS A 64 2.32 1.70 -7.07
C CYS A 64 1.37 2.89 -6.83
N HIS A 65 0.07 2.62 -6.61
CA HIS A 65 -0.88 3.62 -6.12
C HIS A 65 -0.69 3.91 -4.62
N GLY A 66 -0.23 2.91 -3.85
CA GLY A 66 0.19 2.97 -2.44
C GLY A 66 -0.82 3.59 -1.47
N SER A 67 -1.35 2.81 -0.53
CA SER A 67 -2.30 3.35 0.47
C SER A 67 -1.66 4.44 1.32
N GLY A 68 -0.37 4.29 1.67
CA GLY A 68 0.41 5.29 2.41
C GLY A 68 0.47 6.66 1.73
N GLY A 69 0.73 6.71 0.43
CA GLY A 69 0.79 7.99 -0.31
C GLY A 69 -0.56 8.71 -0.36
N ILE A 70 -1.66 7.97 -0.54
CA ILE A 70 -3.01 8.55 -0.48
C ILE A 70 -3.28 9.11 0.92
N VAL A 71 -2.94 8.35 1.96
CA VAL A 71 -3.11 8.79 3.35
C VAL A 71 -2.24 10.02 3.64
N GLY A 72 -0.98 10.03 3.23
CA GLY A 72 -0.07 11.17 3.39
C GLY A 72 -0.64 12.43 2.75
N HIS A 73 -1.01 12.36 1.47
CA HIS A 73 -1.65 13.48 0.79
C HIS A 73 -2.91 13.96 1.51
N TYR A 74 -3.75 13.04 1.99
CA TYR A 74 -4.96 13.38 2.74
C TYR A 74 -4.66 14.08 4.07
N VAL A 75 -3.69 13.57 4.83
CA VAL A 75 -3.23 14.15 6.11
C VAL A 75 -2.71 15.57 5.89
N PHE A 76 -1.98 15.82 4.80
CA PHE A 76 -1.51 17.16 4.41
C PHE A 76 -2.56 18.02 3.67
N GLY A 77 -3.85 17.65 3.74
CA GLY A 77 -4.96 18.50 3.30
C GLY A 77 -5.46 18.27 1.88
N ALA A 78 -4.87 17.35 1.11
CA ALA A 78 -5.37 17.04 -0.23
C ALA A 78 -6.73 16.36 -0.18
N ARG A 79 -7.63 16.75 -1.07
CA ARG A 79 -8.99 16.15 -1.19
C ARG A 79 -9.31 15.66 -2.60
N THR A 80 -8.42 15.88 -3.56
CA THR A 80 -8.59 15.49 -4.96
C THR A 80 -7.28 14.93 -5.50
N GLY A 81 -7.34 14.27 -6.66
CA GLY A 81 -6.14 13.80 -7.36
C GLY A 81 -5.23 14.94 -7.88
N GLY A 82 -5.66 16.20 -7.77
CA GLY A 82 -4.86 17.35 -8.17
C GLY A 82 -3.52 17.43 -7.43
N SER A 83 -3.47 17.03 -6.16
CA SER A 83 -2.20 16.99 -5.40
C SER A 83 -1.19 16.03 -6.02
N ALA A 84 -1.64 14.85 -6.46
CA ALA A 84 -0.79 13.86 -7.11
C ALA A 84 -0.30 14.37 -8.48
N VAL A 85 -1.16 15.05 -9.24
CA VAL A 85 -0.78 15.66 -10.53
C VAL A 85 0.27 16.75 -10.33
N ILE A 86 0.06 17.66 -9.36
CA ILE A 86 1.01 18.75 -9.06
C ILE A 86 2.34 18.17 -8.59
N TYR A 87 2.31 17.23 -7.64
CA TYR A 87 3.50 16.58 -7.11
C TYR A 87 4.28 15.84 -8.21
N GLY A 88 3.59 15.01 -9.00
CA GLY A 88 4.20 14.27 -10.10
C GLY A 88 4.77 15.21 -11.19
N SER A 89 4.06 16.29 -11.52
CA SER A 89 4.55 17.28 -12.49
C SER A 89 5.80 17.99 -11.99
N ALA A 90 5.84 18.37 -10.72
CA ALA A 90 7.02 18.98 -10.11
C ALA A 90 8.22 18.02 -10.12
N LEU A 91 8.01 16.74 -9.83
CA LEU A 91 9.06 15.71 -9.92
C LEU A 91 9.55 15.49 -11.36
N LEU A 92 8.65 15.49 -12.34
CA LEU A 92 9.02 15.37 -13.76
C LEU A 92 9.88 16.56 -14.20
N VAL A 93 9.46 17.78 -13.86
CA VAL A 93 10.23 19.00 -14.13
C VAL A 93 11.60 18.94 -13.47
N ALA A 94 11.65 18.59 -12.18
CA ALA A 94 12.91 18.46 -11.46
C ALA A 94 13.82 17.38 -12.07
N GLY A 95 13.27 16.23 -12.46
CA GLY A 95 14.01 15.15 -13.11
C GLY A 95 14.61 15.57 -14.46
N LEU A 96 13.91 16.39 -15.24
CA LEU A 96 14.43 16.94 -16.50
C LEU A 96 15.61 17.90 -16.28
N PHE A 97 15.54 18.75 -15.26
CA PHE A 97 16.59 19.75 -14.99
C PHE A 97 17.78 19.23 -14.19
N LEU A 98 17.59 18.17 -13.40
CA LEU A 98 18.61 17.61 -12.51
C LEU A 98 19.17 16.27 -13.00
N VAL A 99 18.89 15.90 -14.25
CA VAL A 99 19.40 14.68 -14.86
C VAL A 99 20.93 14.64 -14.79
N GLY A 100 21.48 13.51 -14.34
CA GLY A 100 22.93 13.31 -14.23
C GLY A 100 23.59 13.78 -12.92
N ASP A 101 22.85 14.36 -11.98
CA ASP A 101 23.34 14.66 -10.63
C ASP A 101 22.93 13.56 -9.63
N PRO A 102 23.85 12.70 -9.16
CA PRO A 102 23.53 11.60 -8.24
C PRO A 102 22.95 12.06 -6.90
N ALA A 103 23.18 13.31 -6.51
CA ALA A 103 22.70 13.88 -5.25
C ALA A 103 21.41 14.70 -5.40
N ALA A 104 20.87 14.85 -6.62
CA ALA A 104 19.69 15.67 -6.90
C ALA A 104 18.51 15.34 -5.99
N PHE A 105 18.21 14.05 -5.81
CA PHE A 105 17.10 13.60 -4.97
C PHE A 105 17.29 13.99 -3.50
N GLN A 106 18.50 13.83 -2.95
CA GLN A 106 18.81 14.14 -1.54
C GLN A 106 18.73 15.64 -1.24
N ARG A 107 18.97 16.49 -2.25
CA ARG A 107 18.81 17.95 -2.12
C ARG A 107 17.34 18.37 -2.17
N LEU A 108 16.53 17.70 -2.99
CA LEU A 108 15.09 17.95 -3.09
C LEU A 108 14.32 17.45 -1.87
N VAL A 109 14.68 16.25 -1.40
CA VAL A 109 14.02 15.59 -0.27
C VAL A 109 15.09 15.15 0.73
N PRO A 110 15.48 16.03 1.67
CA PRO A 110 16.45 15.69 2.70
C PRO A 110 15.98 14.48 3.51
N GLY A 111 16.92 13.61 3.87
CA GLY A 111 16.63 12.38 4.63
C GLY A 111 15.76 12.57 5.88
N PRO A 112 16.00 13.59 6.73
CA PRO A 112 15.15 13.87 7.87
C PRO A 112 13.70 14.21 7.51
N VAL A 113 13.50 14.97 6.43
CA VAL A 113 12.16 15.33 5.93
C VAL A 113 11.44 14.08 5.44
N LEU A 114 12.12 13.24 4.65
CA LEU A 114 11.57 11.96 4.20
C LEU A 114 11.19 11.07 5.39
N GLY A 115 12.05 10.98 6.41
CA GLY A 115 11.79 10.20 7.62
C GLY A 115 10.54 10.67 8.38
N VAL A 116 10.36 11.98 8.53
CA VAL A 116 9.16 12.55 9.16
C VAL A 116 7.90 12.26 8.34
N LEU A 117 7.97 12.42 7.01
CA LEU A 117 6.85 12.11 6.12
C LEU A 117 6.44 10.64 6.24
N LEU A 118 7.40 9.72 6.14
CA LEU A 118 7.15 8.29 6.27
C LEU A 118 6.60 7.91 7.66
N PHE A 119 7.09 8.56 8.72
CA PHE A 119 6.60 8.32 10.07
C PHE A 119 5.14 8.76 10.25
N VAL A 120 4.80 9.95 9.75
CA VAL A 120 3.41 10.46 9.79
C VAL A 120 2.49 9.57 8.96
N GLU A 121 2.91 9.16 7.76
CA GLU A 121 2.16 8.23 6.91
C GLU A 121 1.93 6.90 7.62
N ALA A 122 2.96 6.33 8.26
CA ALA A 122 2.85 5.08 8.99
C ALA A 122 1.84 5.17 10.14
N LEU A 123 1.90 6.24 10.95
CA LEU A 123 0.94 6.47 12.03
C LEU A 123 -0.48 6.65 11.52
N ALA A 124 -0.65 7.41 10.43
CA ALA A 124 -1.96 7.67 9.86
C ALA A 124 -2.59 6.43 9.23
N VAL A 125 -1.81 5.59 8.54
CA VAL A 125 -2.28 4.29 8.04
C VAL A 125 -2.61 3.36 9.20
N LEU A 126 -1.77 3.31 10.25
CA LEU A 126 -2.01 2.48 11.43
C LEU A 126 -3.31 2.89 12.15
N ALA A 127 -3.61 4.19 12.20
CA ALA A 127 -4.84 4.69 12.79
C ALA A 127 -6.11 4.15 12.10
N LEU A 128 -6.05 3.73 10.83
CA LEU A 128 -7.19 3.14 10.13
C LEU A 128 -7.61 1.80 10.72
N VAL A 129 -6.67 1.03 11.29
CA VAL A 129 -6.91 -0.29 11.91
C VAL A 129 -7.82 -0.19 13.16
N ARG A 130 -8.08 1.02 13.67
CA ARG A 130 -8.97 1.25 14.81
C ARG A 130 -10.40 0.75 14.56
N ASP A 131 -10.83 0.64 13.31
CA ASP A 131 -12.11 0.07 12.92
C ASP A 131 -12.28 -1.39 13.39
N GLN A 132 -11.18 -2.11 13.60
CA GLN A 132 -11.19 -3.48 14.11
C GLN A 132 -11.36 -3.60 15.63
N TRP A 133 -11.18 -2.51 16.38
CA TRP A 133 -11.23 -2.51 17.85
C TRP A 133 -12.48 -3.16 18.46
N PRO A 134 -13.71 -2.97 17.93
CA PRO A 134 -14.91 -3.54 18.53
C PRO A 134 -14.91 -5.08 18.59
N SER A 135 -14.16 -5.75 17.71
CA SER A 135 -14.05 -7.21 17.69
C SER A 135 -12.68 -7.64 18.17
N ARG A 136 -12.61 -8.17 19.40
CA ARG A 136 -11.35 -8.70 19.99
C ARG A 136 -10.65 -9.67 19.06
N THR A 137 -11.40 -10.54 18.38
CA THR A 137 -10.86 -11.51 17.41
C THR A 137 -10.29 -10.82 16.17
N ALA A 138 -10.99 -9.83 15.60
CA ALA A 138 -10.52 -9.13 14.40
C ALA A 138 -9.30 -8.25 14.71
N PHE A 139 -9.30 -7.58 15.86
CA PHE A 139 -8.17 -6.76 16.31
C PHE A 139 -6.94 -7.62 16.61
N ALA A 140 -7.10 -8.75 17.30
CA ALA A 140 -6.00 -9.70 17.52
C ALA A 140 -5.45 -10.24 16.20
N LEU A 141 -6.32 -10.57 15.24
CA LEU A 141 -5.91 -11.01 13.90
C LEU A 141 -5.10 -9.93 13.18
N ALA A 142 -5.52 -8.66 13.26
CA ALA A 142 -4.81 -7.54 12.66
C ALA A 142 -3.39 -7.38 13.26
N ILE A 143 -3.25 -7.46 14.59
CA ILE A 143 -1.95 -7.42 15.27
C ILE A 143 -1.06 -8.59 14.82
N VAL A 144 -1.59 -9.82 14.82
CA VAL A 144 -0.83 -11.01 14.39
C VAL A 144 -0.39 -10.87 12.93
N CYS A 145 -1.25 -10.36 12.04
CA CYS A 145 -0.89 -10.10 10.66
C CYS A 145 0.21 -9.04 10.55
N GLY A 146 0.11 -7.95 11.32
CA GLY A 146 1.12 -6.88 11.35
C GLY A 146 2.49 -7.36 11.84
N LEU A 147 2.52 -8.10 12.95
CA LEU A 147 3.75 -8.70 13.48
C LEU A 147 4.35 -9.73 12.52
N THR A 148 3.50 -10.57 11.90
CA THR A 148 3.93 -11.54 10.90
C THR A 148 4.54 -10.82 9.69
N ALA A 149 3.91 -9.77 9.19
CA ALA A 149 4.41 -8.98 8.09
C ALA A 149 5.77 -8.33 8.39
N ALA A 150 5.96 -7.87 9.64
CA ALA A 150 7.18 -7.19 10.08
C ALA A 150 8.37 -8.13 10.32
N TYR A 151 8.13 -9.31 10.90
CA TYR A 151 9.22 -10.13 11.46
C TYR A 151 9.38 -11.52 10.82
N ALA A 152 8.37 -12.05 10.12
CA ALA A 152 8.48 -13.37 9.52
C ALA A 152 9.17 -13.31 8.15
N PRO A 153 9.92 -14.37 7.76
CA PRO A 153 10.39 -14.50 6.38
C PRO A 153 9.18 -14.58 5.44
N TYR A 154 9.20 -13.83 4.34
CA TYR A 154 8.04 -13.70 3.44
C TYR A 154 6.78 -13.17 4.16
N GLY A 155 6.97 -12.37 5.21
CA GLY A 155 5.92 -11.96 6.16
C GLY A 155 4.67 -11.39 5.49
N TYR A 156 4.78 -10.53 4.48
CA TYR A 156 3.63 -10.00 3.76
C TYR A 156 2.78 -11.08 3.08
N ALA A 157 3.41 -12.10 2.50
CA ALA A 157 2.71 -13.22 1.89
C ALA A 157 2.02 -14.10 2.94
N LEU A 158 2.73 -14.40 4.03
CA LEU A 158 2.17 -15.18 5.15
C LEU A 158 1.00 -14.46 5.82
N ALA A 159 1.13 -13.16 6.06
CA ALA A 159 0.07 -12.34 6.65
C ALA A 159 -1.15 -12.27 5.75
N LEU A 160 -0.95 -12.02 4.44
CA LEU A 160 -2.06 -11.91 3.50
C LEU A 160 -2.80 -13.25 3.34
N ILE A 161 -2.08 -14.34 3.05
CA ILE A 161 -2.69 -15.65 2.80
C ILE A 161 -3.22 -16.25 4.11
N GLY A 162 -2.36 -16.35 5.13
CA GLY A 162 -2.71 -16.95 6.42
C GLY A 162 -3.79 -16.15 7.16
N GLY A 163 -3.69 -14.82 7.16
CA GLY A 163 -4.71 -13.95 7.75
C GLY A 163 -6.06 -14.06 7.05
N THR A 164 -6.07 -14.15 5.71
CA THR A 164 -7.32 -14.36 4.94
C THR A 164 -7.94 -15.71 5.26
N LEU A 165 -7.17 -16.80 5.21
CA LEU A 165 -7.66 -18.15 5.51
C LEU A 165 -8.22 -18.24 6.93
N LEU A 166 -7.48 -17.73 7.92
CA LEU A 166 -7.93 -17.71 9.31
C LEU A 166 -9.19 -16.87 9.48
N SER A 167 -9.29 -15.71 8.81
CA SER A 167 -10.51 -14.90 8.80
C SER A 167 -11.72 -15.67 8.27
N LEU A 168 -11.55 -16.42 7.18
CA LEU A 168 -12.62 -17.23 6.59
C LEU A 168 -13.07 -18.37 7.52
N ILE A 169 -12.11 -19.06 8.15
CA ILE A 169 -12.42 -20.14 9.11
C ILE A 169 -13.20 -19.57 10.30
N LEU A 170 -12.74 -18.47 10.89
CA LEU A 170 -13.40 -17.85 12.05
C LEU A 170 -14.80 -17.33 11.72
N ARG A 171 -15.00 -16.77 10.52
CA ARG A 171 -16.33 -16.34 10.04
C ARG A 171 -17.27 -17.53 9.92
N ARG A 172 -16.81 -18.61 9.28
CA ARG A 172 -17.60 -19.83 9.08
C ARG A 172 -17.97 -20.50 10.41
N SER A 173 -17.05 -20.58 11.37
CA SER A 173 -17.34 -21.13 12.71
C SER A 173 -18.38 -20.29 13.45
N ARG A 174 -18.35 -18.96 13.30
CA ARG A 174 -19.35 -18.07 13.91
C ARG A 174 -20.73 -18.25 13.26
N GLU A 175 -20.81 -18.41 11.95
CA GLU A 175 -22.07 -18.70 11.23
C GLU A 175 -22.70 -20.03 11.69
N ILE A 176 -21.89 -21.09 11.84
CA ILE A 176 -22.36 -22.41 12.33
C ILE A 176 -22.82 -22.34 13.80
N SER A 177 -22.19 -21.52 14.64
CA SER A 177 -22.60 -21.36 16.03
C SER A 177 -23.90 -20.57 16.23
N VAL A 178 -24.35 -19.85 15.19
CA VAL A 178 -25.53 -18.97 15.22
C VAL A 178 -26.70 -19.56 14.42
N SER A 179 -26.47 -20.62 13.62
CA SER A 179 -27.55 -21.38 12.98
C SER A 179 -28.31 -22.23 14.00
N PRO A 180 -29.66 -22.14 14.05
CA PRO A 180 -30.51 -22.86 15.01
C PRO A 180 -30.48 -24.37 14.85
#